data_AF-A0AA39TLA9-F1
#
_entry.id   AF-A0AA39TLA9-F1
#
_cell.length_a   1.000
_cell.length_b   1.000
_cell.length_c   1.000
_cell.angle_alpha   90.00
_cell.angle_beta   90.00
_cell.angle_gamma   90.00
#
_symmetry.space_group_name_H-M   'P 1'
#
loop_
_entity.id
_entity.type
_entity.pdbx_description
1 polymer ?
#
loop_
_entity_poly.entity_id
_entity_poly.type
_entity_poly.pdbx_seq_one_letter_code
_entity_poly.pdbx_strand_id
1 'polypeptide(L)'
;MQQNEQIFFTSVYVTKWKEFLPQKELRYSPSFHARAICCASIEVLQAYLAWRQNDCHINNQYETCLGMLVKCGKTESEAQEILKGTQKQEKNELLFQQFGINYKKLPELFRQGSCVFKTEVEDIVKYNENGAPVKRLRRKTRIVHSENIAGKKFWNEHPCLVKELGGFEKDVSKIKPDYVRSYLFESKLMPYTWIVIRIDGCHFHRSKSS
;
A
#
# COMPACT_ATOMS: atom_id res chain seq x y z
N MET A 1 -17.34 5.18 -9.41
CA MET A 1 -16.66 4.77 -8.16
C MET A 1 -15.16 5.00 -8.26
N GLN A 2 -14.45 4.34 -9.18
CA GLN A 2 -12.99 4.48 -9.38
C GLN A 2 -12.52 5.93 -9.61
N GLN A 3 -13.23 6.69 -10.46
CA GLN A 3 -12.86 8.09 -10.74
C GLN A 3 -12.97 8.99 -9.50
N ASN A 4 -13.93 8.73 -8.61
CA ASN A 4 -14.09 9.52 -7.38
C ASN A 4 -12.96 9.22 -6.37
N GLU A 5 -12.53 7.96 -6.27
CA GLU A 5 -11.40 7.57 -5.41
C GLU A 5 -10.08 8.18 -5.88
N GLN A 6 -9.83 8.17 -7.19
CA GLN A 6 -8.66 8.78 -7.82
C GLN A 6 -8.60 10.29 -7.56
N ILE A 7 -9.71 11.00 -7.76
CA ILE A 7 -9.81 12.45 -7.50
C ILE A 7 -9.56 12.73 -6.02
N PHE A 8 -10.17 11.96 -5.13
CA PHE A 8 -10.00 12.15 -3.70
C PHE A 8 -8.55 11.91 -3.26
N PHE A 9 -7.92 10.82 -3.69
CA PHE A 9 -6.53 10.52 -3.37
C PHE A 9 -5.59 11.61 -3.88
N THR A 10 -5.79 12.05 -5.13
CA THR A 10 -5.00 13.14 -5.74
C THR A 10 -5.12 14.43 -4.94
N SER A 11 -6.35 14.82 -4.57
CA SER A 11 -6.61 16.01 -3.77
C SER A 11 -5.94 15.95 -2.39
N VAL A 12 -6.08 14.82 -1.69
CA VAL A 12 -5.42 14.62 -0.38
C VAL A 12 -3.90 14.63 -0.52
N TYR A 13 -3.34 14.01 -1.57
CA TYR A 13 -1.90 13.99 -1.82
C TYR A 13 -1.34 15.40 -2.00
N VAL A 14 -1.99 16.23 -2.84
CA VAL A 14 -1.61 17.63 -3.05
C VAL A 14 -1.72 18.44 -1.75
N THR A 15 -2.84 18.29 -1.03
CA THR A 15 -3.09 19.02 0.23
C THR A 15 -2.08 18.66 1.31
N LYS A 16 -1.66 17.39 1.38
CA LYS A 16 -0.71 16.88 2.36
C LYS A 16 0.76 17.05 1.95
N TRP A 17 1.05 17.41 0.69
CA TRP A 17 2.42 17.48 0.18
C TRP A 17 3.36 18.32 1.05
N LYS A 18 2.95 19.54 1.42
CA LYS A 18 3.76 20.45 2.23
C LYS A 18 3.95 20.01 3.68
N GLU A 19 3.07 19.15 4.20
CA GLU A 19 3.22 18.54 5.53
C GLU A 19 4.39 17.55 5.56
N PHE A 20 4.58 16.78 4.48
CA PHE A 20 5.64 15.76 4.39
C PHE A 20 6.92 16.26 3.72
N LEU A 21 6.82 17.21 2.79
CA LEU A 21 7.93 17.76 2.01
C LEU A 21 7.89 19.30 2.01
N PRO A 22 8.12 19.95 3.17
CA PRO A 22 7.93 21.39 3.33
C PRO A 22 8.82 22.21 2.39
N GLN A 23 10.06 21.76 2.19
CA GLN A 23 11.07 22.44 1.37
C GLN A 23 10.99 22.09 -0.13
N LYS A 24 10.12 21.17 -0.54
CA LYS A 24 9.97 20.79 -1.95
C LYS A 24 8.68 21.37 -2.50
N GLU A 25 8.76 22.11 -3.58
CA GLU A 25 7.57 22.56 -4.30
C GLU A 25 7.04 21.46 -5.23
N LEU A 26 5.72 21.37 -5.30
CA LEU A 26 5.05 20.48 -6.23
C LEU A 26 4.99 21.17 -7.59
N ARG A 27 5.87 20.76 -8.51
CA ARG A 27 6.00 21.41 -9.84
C ARG A 27 4.84 21.09 -10.78
N TYR A 28 4.26 19.90 -10.65
CA TYR A 28 3.18 19.43 -11.51
C TYR A 28 2.14 18.71 -10.65
N SER A 29 0.87 18.83 -11.03
CA SER A 29 -0.22 18.10 -10.38
C SER A 29 -0.02 16.59 -10.57
N PRO A 30 0.09 15.79 -9.50
CA PRO A 30 0.23 14.36 -9.62
C PRO A 30 -1.05 13.78 -10.21
N SER A 31 -0.90 12.68 -10.92
CA SER A 31 -2.02 11.89 -11.44
C SER A 31 -1.77 10.43 -11.07
N PHE A 32 -2.81 9.75 -10.60
CA PHE A 32 -2.73 8.35 -10.18
C PHE A 32 -3.61 7.50 -11.09
N HIS A 33 -3.17 6.31 -11.45
CA HIS A 33 -4.04 5.34 -12.11
C HIS A 33 -4.79 4.52 -11.05
N ALA A 34 -6.08 4.26 -11.27
CA ALA A 34 -6.91 3.46 -10.37
C ALA A 34 -7.66 2.38 -11.16
N ARG A 35 -7.79 1.19 -10.58
CA ARG A 35 -8.51 0.05 -11.14
C ARG A 35 -9.22 -0.69 -10.01
N ALA A 36 -10.49 -1.06 -10.21
CA ALA A 36 -11.15 -2.01 -9.31
C ALA A 36 -10.86 -3.44 -9.77
N ILE A 37 -10.51 -4.29 -8.81
CA ILE A 37 -10.22 -5.71 -9.03
C ILE A 37 -11.22 -6.51 -8.22
N CYS A 38 -12.03 -7.33 -8.88
CA CYS A 38 -13.02 -8.17 -8.23
C CYS A 38 -12.36 -9.44 -7.70
N CYS A 39 -12.23 -9.55 -6.39
CA CYS A 39 -11.83 -10.79 -5.73
C CYS A 39 -13.08 -11.62 -5.41
N ALA A 40 -13.39 -12.61 -6.27
CA ALA A 40 -14.61 -13.42 -6.16
C ALA A 40 -14.64 -14.38 -4.95
N SER A 41 -13.52 -14.56 -4.26
CA SER A 41 -13.42 -15.36 -3.04
C SER A 41 -12.28 -14.87 -2.14
N ILE A 42 -12.24 -15.37 -0.90
CA ILE A 42 -11.21 -15.01 0.07
C ILE A 42 -9.82 -15.51 -0.36
N GLU A 43 -9.75 -16.64 -1.06
CA GLU A 43 -8.51 -17.18 -1.62
C GLU A 43 -7.96 -16.30 -2.73
N VAL A 44 -8.85 -15.73 -3.57
CA VAL A 44 -8.46 -14.78 -4.63
C VAL A 44 -7.91 -13.51 -3.99
N LEU A 45 -8.57 -12.98 -2.94
CA LEU A 45 -8.06 -11.82 -2.19
C LEU A 45 -6.69 -12.12 -1.57
N GLN A 46 -6.54 -13.29 -0.93
CA GLN A 46 -5.27 -13.71 -0.34
C GLN A 46 -4.14 -13.77 -1.37
N ALA A 47 -4.41 -14.38 -2.53
CA ALA A 47 -3.45 -14.47 -3.63
C ALA A 47 -3.08 -13.08 -4.20
N TYR A 48 -4.06 -12.17 -4.29
CA TYR A 48 -3.82 -10.79 -4.71
C TYR A 48 -2.92 -10.04 -3.73
N LEU A 49 -3.19 -10.12 -2.43
CA LEU A 49 -2.36 -9.50 -1.39
C LEU A 49 -0.94 -10.05 -1.39
N ALA A 50 -0.78 -11.36 -1.50
CA ALA A 50 0.53 -12.01 -1.62
C ALA A 50 1.29 -11.51 -2.85
N TRP A 51 0.60 -11.36 -3.98
CA TRP A 51 1.19 -10.85 -5.21
C TRP A 51 1.68 -9.41 -5.06
N ARG A 52 0.84 -8.50 -4.54
CA ARG A 52 1.23 -7.10 -4.32
C ARG A 52 2.39 -6.96 -3.33
N GLN A 53 2.43 -7.78 -2.28
CA GLN A 53 3.52 -7.76 -1.31
C GLN A 53 4.83 -8.29 -1.91
N ASN A 54 4.77 -9.37 -2.69
CA ASN A 54 5.94 -9.90 -3.37
C ASN A 54 6.50 -8.90 -4.41
N ASP A 55 5.62 -8.24 -5.18
CA ASP A 55 5.98 -7.17 -6.11
C ASP A 55 6.70 -6.02 -5.39
N CYS A 56 6.17 -5.56 -4.25
CA CYS A 56 6.82 -4.56 -3.41
C CYS A 56 8.23 -4.99 -2.97
N HIS A 57 8.39 -6.23 -2.51
CA HIS A 57 9.68 -6.73 -2.03
C HIS A 57 10.74 -6.81 -3.14
N ILE A 58 10.34 -7.33 -4.31
CA ILE A 58 11.23 -7.49 -5.47
C ILE A 58 11.65 -6.11 -6.00
N ASN A 59 10.68 -5.22 -6.20
CA ASN A 59 10.93 -3.88 -6.73
C ASN A 59 11.78 -3.07 -5.75
N ASN A 60 11.47 -3.08 -4.45
CA ASN A 60 12.27 -2.33 -3.48
C ASN A 60 13.72 -2.81 -3.42
N GLN A 61 13.98 -4.12 -3.50
CA GLN A 61 15.35 -4.64 -3.51
C GLN A 61 16.11 -4.17 -4.76
N TYR A 62 15.46 -4.26 -5.93
CA TYR A 62 16.02 -3.78 -7.19
C TYR A 62 16.33 -2.28 -7.16
N GLU A 63 15.36 -1.45 -6.76
CA GLU A 63 15.49 0.00 -6.66
C GLU A 63 16.54 0.43 -5.63
N THR A 64 16.68 -0.32 -4.53
CA THR A 64 17.75 -0.07 -3.55
C THR A 64 19.12 -0.28 -4.18
N CYS A 65 19.32 -1.38 -4.94
CA CYS A 65 20.58 -1.59 -5.66
C CYS A 65 20.82 -0.51 -6.72
N LEU A 66 19.79 -0.19 -7.51
CA LEU A 66 19.86 0.79 -8.59
C LEU A 66 20.27 2.16 -8.04
N GLY A 67 19.58 2.63 -6.99
CA GLY A 67 19.89 3.91 -6.36
C GLY A 67 21.29 3.96 -5.76
N MET A 68 21.78 2.85 -5.19
CA MET A 68 23.15 2.79 -4.66
C MET A 68 24.22 2.80 -5.76
N LEU A 69 23.99 2.11 -6.87
CA LEU A 69 24.87 2.13 -8.04
C LEU A 69 24.93 3.53 -8.67
N VAL A 70 23.77 4.18 -8.84
CA VAL A 70 23.72 5.56 -9.36
C VAL A 70 24.43 6.51 -8.40
N LYS A 71 24.22 6.35 -7.09
CA LYS A 71 24.91 7.17 -6.07
C LYS A 71 26.43 6.97 -6.06
N CYS A 72 26.94 5.82 -6.48
CA CYS A 72 28.39 5.58 -6.61
C CYS A 72 28.98 6.03 -7.96
N GLY A 73 28.20 6.73 -8.78
CA GLY A 73 28.67 7.36 -10.02
C GLY A 73 28.36 6.58 -11.29
N LYS A 74 27.61 5.48 -11.22
CA LYS A 74 27.10 4.81 -12.42
C LYS A 74 25.97 5.63 -13.05
N THR A 75 25.89 5.59 -14.38
CA THR A 75 24.68 6.05 -15.07
C THR A 75 23.52 5.11 -14.80
N GLU A 76 22.28 5.59 -14.97
CA GLU A 76 21.09 4.74 -14.82
C GLU A 76 21.14 3.51 -15.73
N SER A 77 21.58 3.67 -16.99
CA SER A 77 21.69 2.58 -17.96
C SER A 77 22.75 1.54 -17.57
N GLU A 78 23.92 1.97 -17.09
CA GLU A 78 24.94 1.04 -16.58
C GLU A 78 24.44 0.27 -15.36
N ALA A 79 23.78 0.96 -14.42
CA ALA A 79 23.23 0.33 -13.23
C ALA A 79 22.13 -0.69 -13.59
N GLN A 80 21.28 -0.38 -14.57
CA GLN A 80 20.27 -1.31 -15.09
C GLN A 80 20.91 -2.54 -15.74
N GLU A 81 21.97 -2.38 -16.54
CA GLU A 81 22.65 -3.50 -17.18
C GLU A 81 23.36 -4.40 -16.14
N ILE A 82 23.96 -3.82 -15.09
CA ILE A 82 24.54 -4.58 -13.96
C ILE A 82 23.47 -5.42 -13.26
N LEU A 83 22.27 -4.88 -13.07
CA LEU A 83 21.20 -5.55 -12.35
C LEU A 83 20.38 -6.51 -13.22
N LYS A 84 20.56 -6.47 -14.54
CA LYS A 84 19.83 -7.28 -15.49
C LYS A 84 20.14 -8.77 -15.29
N GLY A 85 19.09 -9.59 -15.23
CA GLY A 85 19.22 -11.03 -15.01
C GLY A 85 19.62 -11.45 -13.60
N THR A 86 19.96 -10.51 -12.71
CA THR A 86 20.37 -10.85 -11.33
C THR A 86 19.23 -11.47 -10.53
N GLN A 87 19.57 -12.42 -9.66
CA GLN A 87 18.69 -13.06 -8.71
C GLN A 87 18.67 -12.31 -7.37
N LYS A 88 17.74 -12.68 -6.48
CA LYS A 88 17.60 -12.07 -5.15
C LYS A 88 18.88 -12.15 -4.32
N GLN A 89 19.60 -13.27 -4.39
CA GLN A 89 20.83 -13.47 -3.64
C GLN A 89 21.95 -12.57 -4.14
N GLU A 90 22.17 -12.51 -5.45
CA GLU A 90 23.18 -11.63 -6.07
C GLU A 90 22.94 -10.15 -5.72
N LYS A 91 21.68 -9.70 -5.69
CA LYS A 91 21.34 -8.34 -5.23
C LYS A 91 21.69 -8.10 -3.76
N ASN A 92 21.46 -9.08 -2.88
CA ASN A 92 21.87 -8.96 -1.47
C ASN A 92 23.39 -8.92 -1.32
N GLU A 93 24.11 -9.75 -2.07
CA GLU A 93 25.57 -9.78 -2.08
C GLU A 93 26.13 -8.47 -2.60
N LEU A 94 25.58 -7.92 -3.68
CA LEU A 94 25.94 -6.60 -4.21
C LEU A 94 25.74 -5.50 -3.14
N LEU A 95 24.59 -5.47 -2.48
CA LEU A 95 24.31 -4.50 -1.40
C LEU A 95 25.30 -4.63 -0.24
N PHE A 96 25.59 -5.86 0.18
CA PHE A 96 26.43 -6.13 1.33
C PHE A 96 27.91 -5.86 1.02
N GLN A 97 28.44 -6.41 -0.07
CA GLN A 97 29.87 -6.34 -0.39
C GLN A 97 30.30 -4.97 -0.89
N GLN A 98 29.51 -4.31 -1.75
CA GLN A 98 29.90 -3.02 -2.32
C GLN A 98 29.51 -1.83 -1.43
N PHE A 99 28.41 -1.95 -0.68
CA PHE A 99 27.85 -0.82 0.06
C PHE A 99 27.74 -1.05 1.56
N GLY A 100 28.08 -2.23 2.07
CA GLY A 100 27.92 -2.57 3.49
C GLY A 100 26.46 -2.62 3.96
N ILE A 101 25.50 -2.69 3.04
CA ILE A 101 24.07 -2.63 3.35
C ILE A 101 23.52 -4.04 3.50
N ASN A 102 23.09 -4.38 4.71
CA ASN A 102 22.28 -5.57 4.94
C ASN A 102 20.81 -5.25 4.64
N TYR A 103 20.31 -5.70 3.50
CA TYR A 103 18.93 -5.44 3.06
C TYR A 103 17.91 -5.78 4.16
N LYS A 104 18.05 -6.91 4.87
CA LYS A 104 17.11 -7.33 5.92
C LYS A 104 17.03 -6.34 7.10
N LYS A 105 18.05 -5.50 7.31
CA LYS A 105 18.07 -4.47 8.36
C LYS A 105 17.48 -3.13 7.91
N LEU A 106 17.10 -2.98 6.63
CA LEU A 106 16.39 -1.79 6.18
C LEU A 106 15.00 -1.69 6.82
N PRO A 107 14.46 -0.46 6.98
CA PRO A 107 13.13 -0.24 7.53
C PRO A 107 12.06 -1.12 6.86
N GLU A 108 11.21 -1.73 7.69
CA GLU A 108 10.18 -2.65 7.21
C GLU A 108 9.19 -1.98 6.26
N LEU A 109 8.91 -0.69 6.45
CA LEU A 109 8.11 0.12 5.54
C LEU A 109 8.56 -0.03 4.08
N PHE A 110 9.87 0.03 3.82
CA PHE A 110 10.42 -0.07 2.47
C PHE A 110 10.37 -1.51 1.95
N ARG A 111 10.68 -2.49 2.82
CA ARG A 111 10.76 -3.90 2.41
C ARG A 111 9.42 -4.58 2.22
N GLN A 112 8.42 -4.18 3.01
CA GLN A 112 7.14 -4.88 3.17
C GLN A 112 5.93 -4.05 2.76
N GLY A 113 6.13 -2.75 2.50
CA GLY A 113 5.04 -1.82 2.26
C GLY A 113 4.22 -1.52 3.51
N SER A 114 3.03 -0.95 3.31
CA SER A 114 2.09 -0.61 4.39
C SER A 114 0.76 -1.33 4.18
N CYS A 115 0.33 -2.11 5.17
CA CYS A 115 -1.03 -2.62 5.26
C CYS A 115 -1.85 -1.71 6.14
N VAL A 116 -2.97 -1.20 5.63
CA VAL A 116 -3.84 -0.26 6.32
C VAL A 116 -5.24 -0.84 6.43
N PHE A 117 -5.78 -0.94 7.64
CA PHE A 117 -7.13 -1.42 7.88
C PHE A 117 -7.75 -0.72 9.10
N LYS A 118 -9.07 -0.78 9.23
CA LYS A 118 -9.79 -0.23 10.39
C LYS A 118 -9.95 -1.30 11.45
N THR A 119 -9.59 -0.97 12.68
CA THR A 119 -9.76 -1.83 13.84
C THR A 119 -10.53 -1.11 14.94
N GLU A 120 -11.17 -1.87 15.81
CA GLU A 120 -11.92 -1.34 16.95
C GLU A 120 -11.00 -1.29 18.17
N VAL A 121 -10.87 -0.11 18.76
CA VAL A 121 -10.10 0.09 19.99
C VAL A 121 -10.95 0.76 21.05
N GLU A 122 -10.75 0.38 22.30
CA GLU A 122 -11.31 1.11 23.43
C GLU A 122 -10.59 2.46 23.56
N ASP A 123 -11.37 3.53 23.54
CA ASP A 123 -10.87 4.89 23.72
C ASP A 123 -11.50 5.49 24.98
N ILE A 124 -10.68 6.09 25.83
CA ILE A 124 -11.18 6.85 26.98
C ILE A 124 -11.70 8.18 26.44
N VAL A 125 -13.02 8.36 26.47
CA VAL A 125 -13.66 9.56 25.91
C VAL A 125 -13.86 10.66 26.95
N LYS A 126 -13.99 10.29 28.21
CA LYS A 126 -14.09 11.22 29.35
C LYS A 126 -13.84 10.46 30.65
N TYR A 127 -13.65 11.19 31.73
CA TYR A 127 -13.70 10.66 33.09
C TYR A 127 -15.04 11.05 33.72
N ASN A 128 -15.63 10.18 34.54
CA ASN A 128 -16.81 10.52 35.32
C ASN A 128 -16.42 11.37 36.55
N GLU A 129 -17.41 11.83 37.32
CA GLU A 129 -17.20 12.65 38.52
C GLU A 129 -16.33 11.96 39.59
N ASN A 130 -16.30 10.63 39.59
CA ASN A 130 -15.49 9.82 40.49
C ASN A 130 -14.08 9.51 39.94
N GLY A 131 -13.69 10.14 38.82
CA GLY A 131 -12.39 9.93 38.17
C GLY A 131 -12.24 8.60 37.42
N ALA A 132 -13.30 7.82 37.26
CA ALA A 132 -13.27 6.56 36.51
C ALA A 132 -13.37 6.82 34.98
N PRO A 133 -12.57 6.13 34.15
CA PRO A 133 -12.56 6.33 32.71
C PRO A 133 -13.83 5.77 32.06
N VAL A 134 -14.53 6.61 31.31
CA VAL A 134 -15.61 6.20 30.41
C VAL A 134 -14.98 5.79 29.09
N LYS A 135 -14.96 4.48 28.84
CA LYS A 135 -14.43 3.91 27.60
C LYS A 135 -15.54 3.76 26.57
N ARG A 136 -15.21 4.01 25.30
CA ARG A 136 -16.08 3.69 24.15
C ARG A 136 -15.26 3.03 23.05
N LEU A 137 -15.87 2.07 22.37
CA LEU A 137 -15.28 1.45 21.21
C LEU A 137 -15.29 2.43 20.03
N ARG A 138 -14.13 2.65 19.40
CA ARG A 138 -14.00 3.51 18.23
C ARG A 138 -13.24 2.78 17.12
N ARG A 139 -13.71 2.93 15.87
CA ARG A 139 -12.95 2.49 14.70
C ARG A 139 -11.78 3.45 14.50
N LYS A 140 -10.55 2.96 14.63
CA LYS A 140 -9.31 3.69 14.30
C LYS A 140 -8.59 3.01 13.15
N THR A 141 -7.87 3.80 12.36
CA THR A 141 -6.99 3.30 11.32
C THR A 141 -5.75 2.69 11.96
N ARG A 142 -5.43 1.46 11.60
CA ARG A 142 -4.20 0.77 11.98
C ARG A 142 -3.33 0.59 10.73
N ILE A 143 -2.05 0.92 10.88
CA ILE A 143 -1.03 0.77 9.84
C ILE A 143 -0.03 -0.26 10.37
N VAL A 144 0.27 -1.28 9.55
CA VAL A 144 1.21 -2.35 9.91
C VAL A 144 2.18 -2.61 8.77
N HIS A 145 3.44 -2.85 9.12
CA HIS A 145 4.47 -3.35 8.22
C HIS A 145 4.79 -4.77 8.68
N SER A 146 4.48 -5.77 7.85
CA SER A 146 4.60 -7.19 8.23
C SER A 146 5.16 -7.97 7.05
N GLU A 147 6.02 -8.94 7.32
CA GLU A 147 6.67 -9.74 6.27
C GLU A 147 5.69 -10.60 5.45
N ASN A 148 4.52 -10.91 6.01
CA ASN A 148 3.52 -11.74 5.32
C ASN A 148 2.09 -11.34 5.70
N ILE A 149 1.54 -10.33 5.02
CA ILE A 149 0.16 -9.87 5.27
C ILE A 149 -0.89 -10.81 4.67
N ALA A 150 -0.49 -11.63 3.70
CA ALA A 150 -1.32 -12.69 3.13
C ALA A 150 -1.22 -14.00 3.93
N GLY A 151 -0.42 -14.01 5.00
CA GLY A 151 -0.24 -15.17 5.87
C GLY A 151 -1.45 -15.40 6.76
N LYS A 152 -1.81 -16.67 6.95
CA LYS A 152 -2.92 -17.09 7.80
C LYS A 152 -2.78 -16.52 9.21
N LYS A 153 -1.58 -16.60 9.79
CA LYS A 153 -1.29 -16.10 11.13
C LYS A 153 -1.60 -14.60 11.23
N PHE A 154 -1.00 -13.79 10.36
CA PHE A 154 -1.22 -12.35 10.36
C PHE A 154 -2.70 -12.00 10.18
N TRP A 155 -3.38 -12.58 9.19
CA TRP A 155 -4.75 -12.21 8.87
C TRP A 155 -5.74 -12.58 9.98
N ASN A 156 -5.65 -13.81 10.47
CA ASN A 156 -6.60 -14.34 11.45
C ASN A 156 -6.37 -13.78 12.87
N GLU A 157 -5.20 -13.20 13.16
CA GLU A 157 -4.94 -12.43 14.39
C GLU A 157 -5.68 -11.08 14.44
N HIS A 158 -6.31 -10.64 13.35
CA HIS A 158 -7.05 -9.38 13.28
C HIS A 158 -8.57 -9.64 13.14
N PRO A 159 -9.34 -9.62 14.24
CA PRO A 159 -10.77 -9.94 14.23
C PRO A 159 -11.60 -9.06 13.27
N CYS A 160 -11.19 -7.80 13.07
CA CYS A 160 -11.85 -6.90 12.14
C CYS A 160 -11.78 -7.39 10.68
N LEU A 161 -10.67 -8.01 10.28
CA LEU A 161 -10.52 -8.57 8.94
C LEU A 161 -11.35 -9.84 8.80
N VAL A 162 -11.26 -10.75 9.78
CA VAL A 162 -11.99 -12.02 9.76
C VAL A 162 -13.50 -11.81 9.75
N LYS A 163 -14.00 -10.87 10.56
CA LYS A 163 -15.44 -10.55 10.64
C LYS A 163 -15.98 -9.92 9.36
N GLU A 164 -15.20 -9.07 8.70
CA GLU A 164 -15.65 -8.32 7.51
C GLU A 164 -15.45 -9.09 6.20
N LEU A 165 -14.37 -9.87 6.10
CA LEU A 165 -13.92 -10.48 4.84
C LEU A 165 -13.82 -12.01 4.90
N GLY A 166 -13.84 -12.63 6.08
CA GLY A 166 -13.53 -14.05 6.28
C GLY A 166 -12.05 -14.28 6.61
N GLY A 167 -11.75 -15.46 7.17
CA GLY A 167 -10.39 -15.86 7.54
C GLY A 167 -9.66 -16.58 6.41
N PHE A 168 -8.33 -16.62 6.48
CA PHE A 168 -7.53 -17.48 5.59
C PHE A 168 -7.43 -18.90 6.15
N GLU A 169 -7.70 -19.90 5.32
CA GLU A 169 -7.66 -21.30 5.72
C GLU A 169 -6.23 -21.87 5.72
N LYS A 170 -5.41 -21.45 4.75
CA LYS A 170 -4.05 -21.92 4.49
C LYS A 170 -3.15 -20.77 4.05
N ASP A 171 -1.84 -20.96 4.13
CA ASP A 171 -0.87 -20.00 3.58
C ASP A 171 -0.74 -20.15 2.06
N VAL A 172 -0.45 -19.03 1.39
CA VAL A 172 -0.16 -19.02 -0.05
C VAL A 172 1.29 -19.42 -0.27
N SER A 173 1.52 -20.64 -0.75
CA SER A 173 2.87 -21.14 -1.06
C SER A 173 3.36 -20.72 -2.44
N LYS A 174 2.46 -20.65 -3.43
CA LYS A 174 2.76 -20.19 -4.80
C LYS A 174 1.54 -19.50 -5.40
N ILE A 175 1.74 -18.28 -5.92
CA ILE A 175 0.70 -17.56 -6.67
C ILE A 175 0.69 -18.14 -8.09
N LYS A 176 -0.47 -18.66 -8.54
CA LYS A 176 -0.58 -19.17 -9.91
C LYS A 176 -0.47 -18.00 -10.89
N PRO A 177 0.37 -18.08 -11.95
CA PRO A 177 0.51 -17.01 -12.95
C PRO A 177 -0.81 -16.58 -13.59
N ASP A 178 -1.77 -17.50 -13.72
CA ASP A 178 -3.08 -17.20 -14.30
C ASP A 178 -3.92 -16.26 -13.43
N TYR A 179 -3.75 -16.29 -12.10
CA TYR A 179 -4.36 -15.28 -11.22
C TYR A 179 -3.74 -13.90 -11.45
N VAL A 180 -2.42 -13.84 -11.65
CA VAL A 180 -1.75 -12.56 -11.94
C VAL A 180 -2.31 -11.98 -13.24
N ARG A 181 -2.48 -12.81 -14.28
CA ARG A 181 -3.06 -12.37 -15.56
C ARG A 181 -4.52 -11.92 -15.43
N SER A 182 -5.34 -12.60 -14.62
CA SER A 182 -6.74 -12.19 -14.45
C SER A 182 -6.89 -10.83 -13.76
N TYR A 183 -5.98 -10.46 -12.86
CA TYR A 183 -5.94 -9.12 -12.26
C TYR A 183 -5.48 -8.02 -13.23
N LEU A 184 -4.76 -8.39 -14.29
CA LEU A 184 -4.24 -7.45 -15.27
C LEU A 184 -5.27 -7.06 -16.34
N PHE A 185 -6.34 -7.84 -16.52
CA PHE A 185 -7.35 -7.56 -17.54
C PHE A 185 -8.29 -6.42 -17.11
N GLU A 186 -8.45 -5.43 -17.98
CA GLU A 186 -9.43 -4.35 -17.78
C GLU A 186 -10.75 -4.75 -18.42
N SER A 187 -11.85 -4.66 -17.65
CA SER A 187 -13.19 -4.70 -18.21
C SER A 187 -13.39 -3.46 -19.08
N LYS A 188 -13.16 -3.59 -20.39
CA LYS A 188 -13.44 -2.53 -21.36
C LYS A 188 -14.95 -2.29 -21.40
N LEU A 189 -15.35 -1.03 -21.28
CA LEU A 189 -16.73 -0.65 -21.56
C LEU A 189 -17.02 -0.87 -23.04
N MET A 190 -18.23 -1.33 -23.35
CA MET A 190 -18.64 -1.55 -24.73
C MET A 190 -18.68 -0.22 -25.49
N PRO A 191 -18.42 -0.21 -26.81
CA PRO A 191 -18.69 0.96 -27.65
C PRO A 191 -20.13 1.46 -27.41
N TYR A 192 -20.32 2.78 -27.40
CA TYR A 192 -21.62 3.43 -27.11
C TYR A 192 -22.12 3.32 -25.66
N THR A 193 -21.24 3.00 -24.71
CA THR A 193 -21.56 3.12 -23.28
C THR A 193 -21.35 4.56 -22.80
N TRP A 194 -22.40 5.19 -22.28
CA TRP A 194 -22.34 6.51 -21.66
C TRP A 194 -22.09 6.40 -20.16
N ILE A 195 -21.09 7.11 -19.65
CA ILE A 195 -20.85 7.23 -18.20
C ILE A 195 -21.37 8.61 -17.76
N VAL A 196 -22.46 8.61 -16.98
CA VAL A 196 -22.96 9.84 -16.34
C VAL A 196 -22.43 9.89 -14.91
N ILE A 197 -21.69 10.95 -14.58
CA ILE A 197 -21.13 11.18 -13.25
C ILE A 197 -21.77 12.45 -12.68
N ARG A 198 -22.58 12.28 -11.64
CA ARG A 198 -23.12 13.39 -10.85
C ARG A 198 -22.18 13.65 -9.66
N ILE A 199 -21.68 14.88 -9.56
CA ILE A 199 -20.85 15.33 -8.44
C ILE A 199 -21.67 16.35 -7.65
N ASP A 200 -22.23 15.92 -6.53
CA ASP A 200 -22.86 16.81 -5.56
C ASP A 200 -21.82 17.19 -4.51
N GLY A 201 -21.64 18.49 -4.26
CA GLY A 201 -20.76 18.96 -3.20
C GLY A 201 -21.49 18.98 -1.85
N CYS A 202 -20.89 18.35 -0.83
CA CYS A 202 -21.40 18.33 0.53
C CYS A 202 -20.37 18.94 1.50
N HIS A 203 -20.84 19.68 2.52
CA HIS A 203 -20.03 20.28 3.61
C HIS A 203 -19.20 21.55 3.30
N PHE A 204 -19.68 22.46 2.44
CA PHE A 204 -19.01 23.74 2.19
C PHE A 204 -19.07 24.76 3.35
N HIS A 205 -19.69 24.43 4.49
CA HIS A 205 -20.05 25.42 5.53
C HIS A 205 -19.13 25.45 6.76
N ARG A 206 -17.93 24.84 6.72
CA ARG A 206 -16.96 24.97 7.83
C ARG A 206 -15.87 25.99 7.52
N SER A 207 -16.28 27.21 7.23
CA SER A 207 -15.42 28.38 7.42
C SER A 207 -15.37 28.66 8.92
N LYS A 208 -14.25 28.38 9.58
CA LYS A 208 -13.99 28.99 10.90
C LYS A 208 -13.63 30.45 10.63
N SER A 209 -14.56 31.36 10.93
CA SER A 209 -14.22 32.75 11.17
C SER A 209 -13.25 32.81 12.35
N SER A 210 -12.15 33.53 12.13
CA SER A 210 -11.12 33.91 13.11
C SER A 210 -11.70 34.49 14.39
#